data_AF-A0A2E5B3F9-F1
#
_entry.id   AF-A0A2E5B3F9-F1
#
_cell.length_a   1.000
_cell.length_b   1.000
_cell.length_c   1.000
_cell.angle_alpha   90.00
_cell.angle_beta   90.00
_cell.angle_gamma   90.00
#
_symmetry.space_group_name_H-M   'P 1'
#
loop_
_entity.id
_entity.type
_entity.pdbx_description
1 polymer ?
#
loop_
_entity_poly.entity_id
_entity_poly.type
_entity_poly.pdbx_seq_one_letter_code
_entity_poly.pdbx_strand_id
1 'polypeptide(L)'
;MLVAITEKFRKVSFIELCIYSSIYLATGIVMNSIGIYFEIVRFENWWQIITCYALYMVPVSILIKEYSFFNQYCYGLLAVGVLELCGYTFQTSYVYPNNILSQLFTPYNVTLAMTLFFAIYFPLGNMLVSYIYKKITPQKKLLQ
;
A
#
# COMPACT_ATOMS: atom_id res chain seq x y z
N MET A 1 4.19 21.79 9.87
CA MET A 1 3.90 20.36 9.60
C MET A 1 2.72 20.20 8.65
N LEU A 2 1.52 20.69 9.00
CA LEU A 2 0.32 20.58 8.15
C LEU A 2 0.50 21.22 6.76
N VAL A 3 1.13 22.40 6.69
CA VAL A 3 1.43 23.09 5.42
C VAL A 3 2.30 22.22 4.50
N ALA A 4 3.35 21.57 5.02
CA ALA A 4 4.24 20.71 4.24
C ALA A 4 3.53 19.45 3.71
N ILE A 5 2.60 18.88 4.48
CA ILE A 5 1.74 17.78 4.06
C ILE A 5 0.85 18.24 2.90
N THR A 6 0.15 19.37 3.06
CA THR A 6 -0.74 19.91 2.03
C THR A 6 0.02 20.24 0.73
N GLU A 7 1.23 20.77 0.83
CA GLU A 7 2.07 21.05 -0.34
C GLU A 7 2.44 19.78 -1.12
N LYS A 8 2.76 18.68 -0.44
CA LYS A 8 3.05 17.40 -1.09
C LYS A 8 1.86 16.90 -1.92
N PHE A 9 0.65 16.99 -1.37
CA PHE A 9 -0.57 16.62 -2.10
C PHE A 9 -0.88 17.58 -3.26
N ARG A 10 -0.66 18.88 -3.07
CA ARG A 10 -0.90 19.89 -4.11
C ARG A 10 -0.03 19.70 -5.35
N LYS A 11 1.18 19.14 -5.19
CA LYS A 11 2.10 18.84 -6.30
C LYS A 11 1.65 17.63 -7.15
N VAL A 12 0.73 16.81 -6.65
CA VAL A 12 0.25 15.62 -7.37
C VAL A 12 -0.79 16.06 -8.40
N SER A 13 -0.53 15.74 -9.67
CA SER A 13 -1.51 16.00 -10.73
C SER A 13 -2.68 15.01 -10.64
N PHE A 14 -3.83 15.38 -11.19
CA PHE A 14 -4.99 14.49 -11.22
C PHE A 14 -4.69 13.13 -11.90
N ILE A 15 -3.92 13.16 -13.00
CA ILE A 15 -3.50 11.95 -13.72
C ILE A 15 -2.61 11.07 -12.82
N GLU A 16 -1.65 11.67 -12.11
CA GLU A 16 -0.79 10.92 -11.19
C GLU A 16 -1.63 10.27 -10.08
N LEU A 17 -2.61 10.99 -9.52
CA LEU A 17 -3.54 10.45 -8.54
C LEU A 17 -4.37 9.29 -9.09
N CYS A 18 -4.89 9.38 -10.32
CA CYS A 18 -5.63 8.29 -10.96
C CYS A 18 -4.74 7.04 -11.15
N ILE A 19 -3.47 7.22 -11.53
CA ILE A 19 -2.51 6.12 -11.67
C ILE A 19 -2.26 5.46 -10.30
N TYR A 20 -2.03 6.26 -9.25
CA TYR A 20 -1.91 5.77 -7.88
C TYR A 20 -3.13 4.94 -7.47
N SER A 21 -4.34 5.51 -7.56
CA SER A 21 -5.57 4.81 -7.16
C SER A 21 -5.79 3.53 -7.95
N SER A 22 -5.52 3.53 -9.26
CA SER A 22 -5.70 2.34 -10.11
C SER A 22 -4.74 1.21 -9.73
N ILE A 23 -3.44 1.53 -9.56
CA ILE A 23 -2.41 0.54 -9.21
C ILE A 23 -2.69 -0.05 -7.82
N TYR A 24 -2.99 0.80 -6.84
CA TYR A 24 -3.22 0.34 -5.48
C TYR A 24 -4.51 -0.47 -5.36
N LEU A 25 -5.61 -0.03 -5.99
CA LEU A 25 -6.86 -0.81 -6.00
C LEU A 25 -6.68 -2.15 -6.71
N ALA A 26 -6.03 -2.18 -7.87
CA ALA A 26 -5.75 -3.44 -8.57
C ALA A 26 -4.91 -4.39 -7.70
N THR A 27 -3.87 -3.85 -7.05
CA THR A 27 -3.05 -4.61 -6.10
C THR A 27 -3.90 -5.14 -4.94
N GLY A 28 -4.78 -4.31 -4.38
CA GLY A 28 -5.64 -4.70 -3.28
C GLY A 28 -6.66 -5.79 -3.64
N ILE A 29 -7.25 -5.72 -4.82
CA ILE A 29 -8.14 -6.76 -5.34
C ILE A 29 -7.37 -8.07 -5.48
N VAL A 30 -6.21 -8.04 -6.16
CA VAL A 30 -5.37 -9.22 -6.36
C VAL A 30 -4.94 -9.84 -5.03
N MET A 31 -4.45 -9.03 -4.10
CA MET A 31 -3.94 -9.51 -2.82
C MET A 31 -5.05 -10.03 -1.90
N ASN A 32 -6.21 -9.38 -1.89
CA ASN A 32 -7.37 -9.90 -1.17
C ASN A 32 -7.83 -11.24 -1.76
N SER A 33 -7.87 -11.36 -3.10
CA SER A 33 -8.21 -12.63 -3.77
C SER A 33 -7.21 -13.74 -3.46
N ILE A 34 -5.91 -13.45 -3.51
CA ILE A 34 -4.85 -14.41 -3.12
C ILE A 34 -5.01 -14.80 -1.64
N GLY A 35 -5.21 -13.81 -0.76
CA GLY A 35 -5.41 -14.03 0.66
C GLY A 35 -6.61 -14.94 0.97
N ILE A 36 -7.72 -14.78 0.26
CA ILE A 36 -8.90 -15.64 0.42
C ILE A 36 -8.65 -17.02 -0.21
N TYR A 37 -8.12 -17.08 -1.43
CA TYR A 37 -7.93 -18.33 -2.18
C TYR A 37 -6.96 -19.29 -1.48
N PHE A 38 -5.87 -18.77 -0.93
CA PHE A 38 -4.90 -19.57 -0.15
C PHE A 38 -5.23 -19.59 1.35
N GLU A 39 -6.38 -19.05 1.75
CA GLU A 39 -6.81 -18.94 3.14
C GLU A 39 -5.71 -18.35 4.03
N ILE A 40 -5.07 -17.25 3.63
CA ILE A 40 -4.04 -16.58 4.43
C ILE A 40 -4.69 -15.54 5.34
N VAL A 41 -5.33 -14.55 4.72
CA VAL A 41 -5.97 -13.41 5.39
C VAL A 41 -7.20 -12.99 4.60
N ARG A 42 -8.21 -12.45 5.29
CA ARG A 42 -9.35 -11.78 4.68
C ARG A 42 -9.72 -10.51 5.43
N PHE A 43 -10.24 -9.53 4.71
CA PHE A 43 -11.04 -8.47 5.32
C PHE A 43 -12.39 -9.01 5.81
N GLU A 44 -13.00 -8.30 6.74
CA GLU A 44 -14.37 -8.61 7.15
C GLU A 44 -15.39 -8.23 6.06
N ASN A 45 -15.16 -7.11 5.40
CA ASN A 45 -16.03 -6.57 4.36
C ASN A 45 -15.25 -6.26 3.08
N TRP A 46 -15.86 -6.53 1.92
CA TRP A 46 -15.23 -6.33 0.61
C TRP A 46 -14.83 -4.87 0.34
N TRP A 47 -15.60 -3.90 0.85
CA TRP A 47 -15.35 -2.48 0.61
C TRP A 47 -14.09 -1.98 1.31
N GLN A 48 -13.55 -2.74 2.28
CA GLN A 48 -12.30 -2.40 2.97
C GLN A 48 -11.09 -2.37 2.03
N ILE A 49 -11.17 -3.05 0.87
CA ILE A 49 -10.15 -2.92 -0.17
C ILE A 49 -10.02 -1.44 -0.59
N ILE A 50 -11.13 -0.72 -0.71
CA ILE A 50 -11.14 0.69 -1.11
C ILE A 50 -10.54 1.55 0.00
N THR A 51 -10.97 1.38 1.24
CA THR A 51 -10.48 2.21 2.35
C THR A 51 -9.00 1.96 2.64
N CYS A 52 -8.56 0.70 2.60
CA CYS A 52 -7.17 0.32 2.81
C CYS A 52 -6.29 0.78 1.63
N TYR A 53 -6.57 0.32 0.42
CA TYR A 53 -5.63 0.53 -0.69
C TYR A 53 -5.75 1.91 -1.33
N ALA A 54 -6.96 2.45 -1.51
CA ALA A 54 -7.13 3.76 -2.12
C ALA A 54 -7.09 4.90 -1.09
N LEU A 55 -7.83 4.80 0.02
CA LEU A 55 -7.97 5.94 0.94
C LEU A 55 -6.85 6.02 1.99
N TYR A 56 -6.16 4.92 2.29
CA TYR A 56 -5.07 4.91 3.27
C TYR A 56 -3.70 4.81 2.59
N MET A 57 -3.47 3.78 1.79
CA MET A 57 -2.13 3.54 1.22
C MET A 57 -1.72 4.58 0.17
N VAL A 58 -2.63 5.06 -0.70
CA VAL A 58 -2.27 6.09 -1.69
C VAL A 58 -1.80 7.39 -1.03
N PRO A 59 -2.53 7.98 -0.04
CA PRO A 59 -2.03 9.16 0.67
C PRO A 59 -0.68 8.94 1.33
N VAL A 60 -0.47 7.80 1.99
CA VAL A 60 0.83 7.46 2.60
C VAL A 60 1.92 7.41 1.53
N SER A 61 1.65 6.74 0.41
CA SER A 61 2.58 6.59 -0.71
C SER A 61 3.00 7.95 -1.29
N ILE A 62 2.03 8.85 -1.51
CA ILE A 62 2.27 10.21 -1.98
C ILE A 62 3.14 11.00 -1.00
N LEU A 63 2.89 10.87 0.31
CA LEU A 63 3.65 11.60 1.32
C LEU A 63 5.13 11.22 1.31
N ILE A 64 5.43 9.95 1.07
CA ILE A 64 6.78 9.41 1.18
C ILE A 64 7.51 9.26 -0.17
N LYS A 65 6.86 9.50 -1.31
CA LYS A 65 7.41 9.24 -2.65
C LYS A 65 8.73 9.94 -2.99
N GLU A 66 9.05 11.04 -2.32
CA GLU A 66 10.27 11.83 -2.55
C GLU A 66 11.50 11.28 -1.78
N TYR A 67 11.31 10.33 -0.88
CA TYR A 67 12.42 9.73 -0.11
C TYR A 67 13.09 8.58 -0.87
N SER A 68 14.25 8.12 -0.37
CA SER A 68 14.93 6.94 -0.90
C SER A 68 14.08 5.68 -0.73
N PHE A 69 14.35 4.63 -1.53
CA PHE A 69 13.64 3.36 -1.47
C PHE A 69 13.58 2.79 -0.04
N PHE A 70 14.71 2.78 0.67
CA PHE A 70 14.80 2.28 2.03
C PHE A 70 13.98 3.13 3.02
N ASN A 71 14.03 4.45 2.89
CA ASN A 71 13.24 5.33 3.77
C ASN A 71 11.73 5.19 3.51
N GLN A 72 11.33 5.02 2.25
CA GLN A 72 9.94 4.71 1.90
C GLN A 72 9.50 3.39 2.54
N TYR A 73 10.34 2.36 2.50
CA TYR A 73 10.07 1.11 3.20
C TYR A 73 9.91 1.32 4.71
N CYS A 74 10.82 2.04 5.37
CA CYS A 74 10.73 2.29 6.81
C CYS A 74 9.49 3.09 7.22
N TYR A 75 9.16 4.16 6.50
CA TYR A 75 7.95 4.94 6.77
C TYR A 75 6.68 4.16 6.43
N GLY A 76 6.71 3.41 5.33
CA GLY A 76 5.64 2.50 4.93
C GLY A 76 5.41 1.39 5.94
N LEU A 77 6.47 0.86 6.55
CA LEU A 77 6.39 -0.16 7.61
C LEU A 77 5.67 0.37 8.84
N LEU A 78 5.94 1.62 9.24
CA LEU A 78 5.18 2.24 10.33
C LEU A 78 3.69 2.36 9.98
N ALA A 79 3.36 2.82 8.76
CA ALA A 79 1.97 2.96 8.32
C ALA A 79 1.24 1.60 8.27
N VAL A 80 1.85 0.58 7.65
CA VAL A 80 1.27 -0.77 7.58
C VAL A 80 1.19 -1.40 8.96
N GLY A 81 2.20 -1.21 9.82
CA GLY A 81 2.17 -1.69 11.20
C GLY A 81 0.98 -1.15 11.98
N VAL A 82 0.68 0.15 11.86
CA VAL A 82 -0.51 0.75 12.47
C VAL A 82 -1.79 0.18 11.86
N LEU A 83 -1.85 0.07 10.53
CA LEU A 83 -3.00 -0.45 9.81
C LEU A 83 -3.33 -1.90 10.20
N GLU A 84 -2.33 -2.78 10.21
CA GLU A 84 -2.46 -4.19 10.57
C GLU A 84 -2.81 -4.34 12.06
N LEU A 85 -2.14 -3.61 12.95
CA LEU A 85 -2.45 -3.62 14.38
C LEU A 85 -3.91 -3.24 14.64
N CYS A 86 -4.38 -2.15 14.06
CA CYS A 86 -5.79 -1.74 14.18
C CYS A 86 -6.72 -2.75 13.51
N GLY A 87 -6.34 -3.28 12.35
CA GLY A 87 -7.09 -4.28 11.60
C GLY A 87 -7.44 -5.49 12.44
N TYR A 88 -6.43 -6.10 13.07
CA TYR A 88 -6.61 -7.29 13.91
C TYR A 88 -7.24 -6.94 15.27
N THR A 89 -6.85 -5.82 15.90
CA THR A 89 -7.38 -5.41 17.21
C THR A 89 -8.88 -5.16 17.15
N PHE A 90 -9.36 -4.47 16.10
CA PHE A 90 -10.77 -4.17 15.90
C PHE A 90 -11.51 -5.25 15.11
N GLN A 91 -10.85 -6.39 14.81
CA GLN A 91 -11.45 -7.52 14.09
C GLN A 91 -12.06 -7.10 12.75
N THR A 92 -11.36 -6.23 12.03
CA THR A 92 -11.73 -5.83 10.66
C THR A 92 -10.89 -6.55 9.59
N SER A 93 -9.90 -7.33 10.04
CA SER A 93 -9.09 -8.25 9.24
C SER A 93 -8.81 -9.50 10.05
N TYR A 94 -8.79 -10.67 9.40
CA TYR A 94 -8.63 -11.97 10.06
C TYR A 94 -7.62 -12.83 9.32
N VAL A 95 -6.71 -13.44 10.07
CA VAL A 95 -5.87 -14.54 9.59
C VAL A 95 -6.69 -15.82 9.69
N TYR A 96 -6.81 -16.57 8.59
CA TYR A 96 -7.51 -17.86 8.64
C TYR A 96 -6.74 -18.86 9.51
N PRO A 97 -7.44 -19.69 10.30
CA PRO A 97 -6.79 -20.73 11.10
C PRO A 97 -6.23 -21.84 10.20
N ASN A 98 -5.13 -22.47 10.62
CA ASN A 98 -4.54 -23.68 10.00
C ASN A 98 -4.08 -23.55 8.54
N ASN A 99 -3.87 -22.34 8.04
CA ASN A 99 -3.30 -22.12 6.71
C ASN A 99 -1.84 -22.58 6.61
N ILE A 100 -1.35 -22.85 5.39
CA ILE A 100 0.00 -23.37 5.14
C ILE A 100 1.08 -22.51 5.81
N LEU A 101 0.93 -21.18 5.78
CA LEU A 101 1.87 -20.27 6.42
C LEU A 101 1.81 -20.37 7.95
N SER A 102 0.63 -20.56 8.54
CA SER A 102 0.43 -20.77 9.98
C SER A 102 0.77 -22.18 10.47
N GLN A 103 1.07 -23.12 9.56
CA GLN A 103 1.67 -24.41 9.91
C GLN A 103 3.19 -24.30 9.93
N LEU A 104 3.76 -23.48 9.04
CA LEU A 104 5.20 -23.19 9.00
C LEU A 104 5.62 -22.17 10.08
N PHE A 105 4.73 -21.24 10.42
CA PHE A 105 4.90 -20.15 11.38
C PHE A 105 3.75 -20.11 12.38
N THR A 106 3.87 -19.42 13.51
CA THR A 106 2.70 -19.13 14.36
C THR A 106 1.82 -18.05 13.72
N PRO A 107 0.52 -17.94 14.05
CA PRO A 107 -0.33 -16.85 13.54
C PRO A 107 0.25 -15.45 13.79
N TYR A 108 0.90 -15.24 14.94
CA TYR A 108 1.58 -13.98 15.26
C TYR A 108 2.79 -13.69 14.35
N ASN A 109 3.55 -14.73 14.00
CA ASN A 109 4.67 -14.59 13.09
C ASN A 109 4.19 -14.33 11.66
N VAL A 110 3.04 -14.89 11.26
CA VAL A 110 2.41 -14.62 9.96
C VAL A 110 2.00 -13.15 9.84
N THR A 111 1.31 -12.58 10.84
CA THR A 111 0.92 -11.17 10.81
C THR A 111 2.12 -10.23 10.78
N LEU A 112 3.18 -10.55 11.53
CA LEU A 112 4.44 -9.80 11.48
C LEU A 112 5.11 -9.90 10.11
N ALA A 113 5.22 -11.10 9.54
CA ALA A 113 5.82 -11.32 8.22
C ALA A 113 5.05 -10.57 7.12
N MET A 114 3.72 -10.58 7.18
CA MET A 114 2.87 -9.82 6.26
C MET A 114 3.08 -8.31 6.40
N THR A 115 3.17 -7.80 7.63
CA THR A 115 3.45 -6.38 7.90
C THR A 115 4.77 -5.96 7.25
N LEU A 116 5.82 -6.76 7.42
CA LEU A 116 7.14 -6.53 6.80
C LEU A 116 7.06 -6.59 5.27
N PHE A 117 6.34 -7.57 4.73
CA PHE A 117 6.17 -7.74 3.30
C PHE A 117 5.41 -6.58 2.64
N PHE A 118 4.25 -6.20 3.19
CA PHE A 118 3.40 -5.17 2.59
C PHE A 118 4.02 -3.76 2.66
N ALA A 119 4.95 -3.51 3.58
CA ALA A 119 5.71 -2.25 3.59
C ALA A 119 6.51 -2.02 2.29
N ILE A 120 6.88 -3.08 1.57
CA ILE A 120 7.57 -3.01 0.26
C ILE A 120 6.66 -2.40 -0.82
N TYR A 121 5.33 -2.40 -0.63
CA TYR A 121 4.40 -1.90 -1.64
C TYR A 121 4.54 -0.41 -1.88
N PHE A 122 4.99 0.36 -0.89
CA PHE A 122 5.20 1.79 -1.10
C PHE A 122 6.35 2.11 -2.04
N PRO A 123 7.60 1.65 -1.79
CA PRO A 123 8.68 1.93 -2.72
C PRO A 123 8.46 1.32 -4.11
N LEU A 124 7.92 0.10 -4.21
CA LEU A 124 7.60 -0.51 -5.51
C LEU A 124 6.45 0.22 -6.23
N GLY A 125 5.39 0.55 -5.50
CA GLY A 125 4.25 1.30 -6.01
C GLY A 125 4.66 2.68 -6.53
N ASN A 126 5.46 3.41 -5.77
CA ASN A 126 6.00 4.72 -6.18
C ASN A 126 6.90 4.61 -7.42
N MET A 127 7.75 3.58 -7.50
CA MET A 127 8.55 3.31 -8.70
C MET A 127 7.66 3.05 -9.92
N LEU A 128 6.64 2.20 -9.78
CA LEU A 128 5.75 1.84 -10.88
C LEU A 128 4.88 3.03 -11.33
N VAL A 129 4.34 3.80 -10.38
CA VAL A 129 3.58 5.03 -10.67
C VAL A 129 4.47 6.02 -11.41
N SER A 130 5.69 6.26 -10.94
CA SER A 130 6.63 7.18 -11.59
C SER A 130 6.94 6.75 -13.02
N TYR A 131 7.14 5.44 -13.23
CA TYR A 131 7.39 4.87 -14.55
C TYR A 131 6.20 5.08 -15.51
N ILE A 132 4.99 4.75 -15.07
CA ILE A 132 3.77 4.89 -15.89
C ILE A 132 3.47 6.36 -16.15
N TYR A 133 3.56 7.21 -15.14
CA TYR A 133 3.29 8.65 -15.26
C TYR A 133 4.23 9.32 -16.27
N LYS A 134 5.53 8.99 -16.26
CA LYS A 134 6.51 9.50 -17.24
C LYS A 134 6.23 9.02 -18.67
N LYS A 135 5.67 7.82 -18.84
CA LYS A 135 5.27 7.30 -20.16
C LYS A 135 4.01 7.98 -20.69
N ILE A 136 3.02 8.22 -19.84
CA ILE A 136 1.74 8.84 -20.24
C ILE A 136 1.89 10.35 -20.42
N THR A 137 2.66 10.98 -19.55
CA THR A 137 2.94 12.41 -19.59
C THR A 137 4.38 12.61 -20.07
N PRO A 138 4.63 12.59 -21.39
CA PRO A 138 5.96 12.88 -21.90
C PRO A 138 6.36 14.27 -21.43
N GLN A 139 7.51 14.36 -20.76
CA GLN A 139 8.10 15.64 -20.43
C GLN A 139 8.25 16.41 -21.75
N LYS A 140 7.65 17.61 -21.84
CA LYS A 140 8.11 18.60 -22.83
C LYS A 140 9.60 18.76 -22.55
N LYS A 141 10.47 18.21 -23.42
CA LYS A 141 11.88 18.62 -23.47
C LYS A 141 11.82 20.14 -23.63
N LEU A 142 12.13 20.87 -22.57
CA LEU A 142 12.54 22.26 -22.70
C LEU A 142 13.79 22.19 -23.59
N LEU A 143 13.60 22.56 -24.85
CA LEU A 143 14.69 22.84 -25.77
C LEU A 143 15.55 23.92 -25.09
N GLN A 144 16.69 23.51 -24.55
CA GLN A 144 17.81 24.36 -24.20
C GLN A 144 18.99 23.89 -25.04
#